data_AF-A0A200QBY4-F1
#
_entry.id   AF-A0A200QBY4-F1
#
_cell.length_a   1.000
_cell.length_b   1.000
_cell.length_c   1.000
_cell.angle_alpha   90.00
_cell.angle_beta   90.00
_cell.angle_gamma   90.00
#
_symmetry.space_group_name_H-M   'P 1'
#
loop_
_entity.id
_entity.type
_entity.pdbx_description
1 polymer ?
#
loop_
_entity_poly.entity_id
_entity_poly.type
_entity_poly.pdbx_seq_one_letter_code
_entity_poly.pdbx_strand_id
1 'polypeptide(L)'
;MASASSSSSSSSSALQALIFDCDGVILESEHLHRQAYNDAFAHFNVRCSPSTTEPLNWGSEFYDELQNRIGGGKPKMRWYFKENGWPSSSIFESPPESDTDKAKLIDTLQDWKTERYKEIIKSGTVEPRPGVLRLMDEAKSAGIKLAVCSAATKSSVILCLESLIGIERFQGLDCFLAGDDVKEKKPDPSIYLTASKRLGILEKNCLVVEDSIIGLQAATSAGMSCVITYTSSTANQDFKDAIAIYPDLSNISLKNLEVLLQNVVVAK
;
A
#
# COMPACT_ATOMS: atom_id res chain seq x y z
N MET A 1 6.47 -51.90 32.71
CA MET A 1 6.91 -50.77 31.87
C MET A 1 5.80 -50.51 30.86
N ALA A 2 4.92 -49.55 31.12
CA ALA A 2 3.86 -49.17 30.20
C ALA A 2 4.31 -47.91 29.45
N SER A 3 4.48 -48.03 28.13
CA SER A 3 4.79 -46.92 27.24
C SER A 3 3.56 -46.05 27.10
N ALA A 4 3.60 -44.82 27.62
CA ALA A 4 2.63 -43.80 27.29
C ALA A 4 2.95 -43.29 25.88
N SER A 5 2.13 -43.67 24.92
CA SER A 5 2.05 -43.03 23.61
C SER A 5 1.49 -41.63 23.80
N SER A 6 2.35 -40.62 23.72
CA SER A 6 1.94 -39.22 23.62
C SER A 6 1.26 -39.02 22.27
N SER A 7 -0.06 -38.89 22.28
CA SER A 7 -0.82 -38.38 21.14
C SER A 7 -0.40 -36.93 20.89
N SER A 8 0.47 -36.72 19.91
CA SER A 8 0.71 -35.40 19.34
C SER A 8 -0.60 -34.92 18.71
N SER A 9 -1.31 -34.04 19.40
CA SER A 9 -2.40 -33.27 18.80
C SER A 9 -1.84 -32.56 17.57
N SER A 10 -2.30 -32.94 16.38
CA SER A 10 -2.08 -32.18 15.16
C SER A 10 -2.67 -30.80 15.37
N SER A 11 -1.84 -29.82 15.69
CA SER A 11 -2.27 -28.43 15.77
C SER A 11 -2.63 -28.01 14.34
N SER A 12 -3.91 -28.15 13.99
CA SER A 12 -4.53 -27.37 12.93
C SER A 12 -4.00 -25.95 13.04
N SER A 13 -3.36 -25.45 11.99
CA SER A 13 -2.82 -24.10 11.93
C SER A 13 -3.97 -23.11 12.01
N ALA A 14 -4.32 -22.69 13.21
CA ALA A 14 -5.21 -21.57 13.41
C ALA A 14 -4.51 -20.31 12.88
N LEU A 15 -5.23 -19.49 12.13
CA LEU A 15 -4.81 -18.13 11.80
C LEU A 15 -4.49 -17.40 13.12
N GLN A 16 -3.26 -16.90 13.26
CA GLN A 16 -2.79 -16.23 14.48
C GLN A 16 -2.46 -14.76 14.25
N ALA A 17 -2.14 -14.38 13.01
CA ALA A 17 -1.89 -13.00 12.64
C ALA A 17 -2.51 -12.67 11.28
N LEU A 18 -3.17 -11.52 11.20
CA LEU A 18 -3.63 -10.91 9.97
C LEU A 18 -2.80 -9.65 9.70
N ILE A 19 -2.12 -9.63 8.56
CA ILE A 19 -1.18 -8.58 8.19
C ILE A 19 -1.71 -7.88 6.93
N PHE A 20 -2.02 -6.60 7.02
CA PHE A 20 -2.51 -5.81 5.89
C PHE A 20 -1.37 -5.01 5.24
N ASP A 21 -1.35 -4.92 3.92
CA ASP A 21 -0.72 -3.74 3.30
C ASP A 21 -1.54 -2.48 3.65
N CYS A 22 -0.95 -1.29 3.43
CA CYS A 22 -1.65 -0.03 3.57
C CYS A 22 -2.25 0.41 2.24
N ASP A 23 -1.40 0.81 1.30
CA ASP A 23 -1.81 1.29 -0.02
C ASP A 23 -2.45 0.16 -0.82
N GLY A 24 -3.57 0.44 -1.48
CA GLY A 24 -4.33 -0.56 -2.24
C GLY A 24 -5.13 -1.54 -1.39
N VAL A 25 -4.87 -1.67 -0.08
CA VAL A 25 -5.60 -2.57 0.83
C VAL A 25 -6.44 -1.82 1.85
N ILE A 26 -5.84 -0.99 2.70
CA ILE A 26 -6.59 -0.15 3.65
C ILE A 26 -7.26 1.01 2.93
N LEU A 27 -6.60 1.60 1.93
CA LEU A 27 -7.14 2.70 1.14
C LEU A 27 -6.75 2.55 -0.33
N GLU A 28 -7.57 3.09 -1.23
CA GLU A 28 -7.14 3.31 -2.61
C GLU A 28 -6.41 4.65 -2.71
N SER A 29 -5.07 4.63 -2.71
CA SER A 29 -4.25 5.84 -2.62
C SER A 29 -3.83 6.44 -3.97
N GLU A 30 -3.89 5.66 -5.05
CA GLU A 30 -3.34 6.08 -6.34
C GLU A 30 -4.10 7.27 -6.94
N HIS A 31 -5.43 7.22 -6.94
CA HIS A 31 -6.24 8.32 -7.44
C HIS A 31 -6.07 9.58 -6.58
N LEU A 32 -5.84 9.43 -5.27
CA LEU A 32 -5.57 10.53 -4.34
C LEU A 32 -4.21 11.17 -4.62
N HIS A 33 -3.18 10.36 -4.90
CA HIS A 33 -1.89 10.87 -5.33
C HIS A 33 -1.97 11.60 -6.67
N ARG A 34 -2.71 11.04 -7.64
CA ARG A 34 -2.95 11.68 -8.95
C ARG A 34 -3.66 13.02 -8.78
N GLN A 35 -4.70 13.07 -7.96
CA GLN A 35 -5.39 14.32 -7.61
C GLN A 35 -4.39 15.32 -7.01
N ALA A 36 -3.58 14.93 -6.03
CA ALA A 36 -2.61 15.83 -5.41
C ALA A 36 -1.56 16.37 -6.41
N TYR A 37 -1.13 15.59 -7.40
CA TYR A 37 -0.29 16.11 -8.49
C TYR A 37 -1.02 17.13 -9.34
N ASN A 38 -2.24 16.81 -9.78
CA ASN A 38 -3.04 17.71 -10.62
C ASN A 38 -3.39 19.01 -9.89
N ASP A 39 -3.68 18.94 -8.59
CA ASP A 39 -3.89 20.12 -7.74
C ASP A 39 -2.61 20.96 -7.67
N ALA A 40 -1.42 20.34 -7.57
CA ALA A 40 -0.15 21.06 -7.56
C ALA A 40 0.13 21.74 -8.91
N PHE A 41 -0.12 21.04 -10.01
CA PHE A 41 0.03 21.59 -11.35
C PHE A 41 -0.92 22.76 -11.59
N ALA A 42 -2.17 22.64 -11.13
CA ALA A 42 -3.15 23.73 -11.17
C ALA A 42 -2.72 24.92 -10.31
N HIS A 43 -2.29 24.68 -9.06
CA HIS A 43 -1.86 25.72 -8.13
C HIS A 43 -0.71 26.58 -8.68
N PHE A 44 0.29 25.94 -9.29
CA PHE A 44 1.43 26.63 -9.89
C PHE A 44 1.27 26.91 -11.39
N ASN A 45 0.08 26.68 -11.95
CA ASN A 45 -0.21 26.90 -13.37
C ASN A 45 0.84 26.27 -14.30
N VAL A 46 1.23 25.02 -14.04
CA VAL A 46 2.27 24.28 -14.76
C VAL A 46 1.79 23.98 -16.18
N ARG A 47 2.50 24.47 -17.21
CA ARG A 47 2.13 24.30 -18.63
C ARG A 47 3.32 23.81 -19.46
N CYS A 48 3.18 22.61 -20.04
CA CYS A 48 4.22 22.00 -20.88
C CYS A 48 4.26 22.52 -22.33
N SER A 49 3.18 23.16 -22.80
CA SER A 49 3.14 23.79 -24.13
C SER A 49 2.78 25.27 -24.02
N PRO A 50 3.44 26.17 -24.79
CA PRO A 50 3.02 27.56 -24.90
C PRO A 50 1.60 27.71 -25.48
N SER A 51 1.11 26.71 -26.22
CA SER A 51 -0.23 26.73 -26.82
C SER A 51 -1.34 26.28 -25.86
N THR A 52 -1.01 25.67 -24.71
CA THR A 52 -2.01 25.22 -23.74
C THR A 52 -2.35 26.31 -22.74
N THR A 53 -3.63 26.63 -22.61
CA THR A 53 -4.14 27.58 -21.61
C THR A 53 -4.38 26.92 -20.25
N GLU A 54 -4.67 25.63 -20.24
CA GLU A 54 -4.96 24.87 -19.03
C GLU A 54 -3.68 24.32 -18.38
N PRO A 55 -3.65 24.23 -17.04
CA PRO A 55 -2.58 23.53 -16.35
C PRO A 55 -2.50 22.05 -16.74
N LEU A 56 -1.30 21.48 -16.61
CA LEU A 56 -1.03 20.07 -16.80
C LEU A 56 -1.98 19.22 -15.93
N ASN A 57 -2.57 18.20 -16.55
CA ASN A 57 -3.41 17.24 -15.86
C ASN A 57 -3.07 15.82 -16.32
N TRP A 58 -2.75 14.95 -15.38
CA TRP A 58 -2.57 13.53 -15.62
C TRP A 58 -3.91 12.80 -15.47
N GLY A 59 -4.39 12.25 -16.59
CA GLY A 59 -5.54 11.34 -16.63
C GLY A 59 -5.26 10.03 -15.87
N SER A 60 -6.33 9.29 -15.55
CA SER A 60 -6.21 8.02 -14.81
C SER A 60 -5.36 7.00 -15.55
N GLU A 61 -5.69 6.69 -16.80
CA GLU A 61 -4.98 5.68 -17.61
C GLU A 61 -3.48 5.98 -17.70
N PHE A 62 -3.14 7.23 -18.02
CA PHE A 62 -1.74 7.66 -18.09
C PHE A 62 -1.02 7.56 -16.73
N TYR A 63 -1.69 7.95 -15.64
CA TYR A 63 -1.07 7.90 -14.32
C TYR A 63 -0.84 6.47 -13.84
N ASP A 64 -1.75 5.54 -14.16
CA ASP A 64 -1.62 4.13 -13.83
C ASP A 64 -0.40 3.52 -14.54
N GLU A 65 -0.20 3.83 -15.82
CA GLU A 65 1.03 3.45 -16.55
C GLU A 65 2.29 4.07 -15.93
N LEU A 66 2.23 5.37 -15.63
CA LEU A 66 3.35 6.13 -15.07
C LEU A 66 3.75 5.59 -13.68
N GLN A 67 2.78 5.26 -12.84
CA GLN A 67 2.97 4.69 -11.50
C GLN A 67 3.65 3.33 -11.56
N ASN A 68 3.22 2.46 -12.47
CA ASN A 68 3.78 1.13 -12.64
C ASN A 68 5.16 1.13 -13.31
N ARG A 69 5.48 2.16 -14.10
CA ARG A 69 6.77 2.27 -14.80
C ARG A 69 7.84 3.03 -14.01
N ILE A 70 7.46 4.11 -13.34
CA ILE A 70 8.39 5.06 -12.71
C ILE A 70 8.05 5.20 -11.22
N GLY A 71 8.90 4.64 -10.37
CA GLY A 71 8.80 4.77 -8.92
C GLY A 71 9.18 6.16 -8.40
N GLY A 72 8.51 6.61 -7.33
CA GLY A 72 8.81 7.88 -6.65
C GLY A 72 8.25 9.13 -7.34
N GLY A 73 7.93 10.17 -6.56
CA GLY A 73 7.25 11.36 -7.10
C GLY A 73 8.11 12.30 -7.93
N LYS A 74 9.31 12.64 -7.44
CA LYS A 74 10.27 13.47 -8.19
C LYS A 74 10.71 12.79 -9.50
N PRO A 75 11.04 11.48 -9.53
CA PRO A 75 11.36 10.78 -10.78
C PRO A 75 10.23 10.80 -11.81
N LYS A 76 8.96 10.62 -11.39
CA LYS A 76 7.79 10.71 -12.29
C LYS A 76 7.73 12.05 -13.03
N MET A 77 7.80 13.17 -12.29
CA MET A 77 7.77 14.50 -12.89
C MET A 77 9.00 14.76 -13.77
N ARG A 78 10.20 14.36 -13.33
CA ARG A 78 11.44 14.51 -14.13
C ARG A 78 11.35 13.75 -15.44
N TRP A 79 10.89 12.51 -15.40
CA TRP A 79 10.67 11.70 -16.60
C TRP A 79 9.64 12.38 -17.51
N TYR A 80 8.48 12.77 -16.97
CA TYR A 80 7.43 13.40 -17.76
C TYR A 80 7.89 14.68 -18.46
N PHE A 81 8.54 15.61 -17.76
CA PHE A 81 9.03 16.86 -18.34
C PHE A 81 10.20 16.66 -19.31
N LYS A 82 10.99 15.61 -19.14
CA LYS A 82 12.02 15.25 -20.12
C LYS A 82 11.40 14.78 -21.44
N GLU A 83 10.33 13.98 -21.38
CA GLU A 83 9.68 13.44 -22.57
C GLU A 83 8.72 14.44 -23.24
N ASN A 84 8.12 15.36 -22.48
CA ASN A 84 7.06 16.26 -22.96
C ASN A 84 7.47 17.75 -22.99
N GLY A 85 8.71 18.06 -22.60
CA GLY A 85 9.20 19.43 -22.47
C GLY A 85 9.04 19.98 -21.04
N TRP A 86 10.04 20.74 -20.62
CA TRP A 86 10.02 21.42 -19.33
C TRP A 86 8.97 22.53 -19.33
N PRO A 87 8.18 22.65 -18.26
CA PRO A 87 7.03 23.55 -18.27
C PRO A 87 7.40 24.97 -17.84
N SER A 88 6.59 25.93 -18.30
CA SER A 88 6.42 27.21 -17.60
C SER A 88 5.49 27.04 -16.40
N SER A 89 5.54 27.96 -15.44
CA SER A 89 4.72 27.95 -14.22
C SER A 89 4.73 29.32 -13.55
N SER A 90 3.94 29.48 -12.49
CA SER A 90 4.04 30.62 -11.57
C SER A 90 5.36 30.66 -10.79
N ILE A 91 6.16 29.58 -10.80
CA ILE A 91 7.50 29.52 -10.19
C ILE A 91 8.56 30.04 -11.17
N PHE A 92 8.44 29.67 -12.44
CA PHE A 92 9.33 30.06 -13.55
C PHE A 92 8.49 30.41 -14.78
N GLU A 93 8.51 31.69 -15.17
CA GLU A 93 7.70 32.20 -16.29
C GLU A 93 8.05 31.53 -17.62
N SER A 94 9.34 31.20 -17.83
CA SER A 94 9.81 30.39 -18.96
C SER A 94 10.28 29.01 -18.48
N PRO A 95 10.24 27.98 -19.36
CA PRO A 95 10.82 26.67 -19.07
C PRO A 95 12.25 26.76 -18.49
N PRO A 96 12.54 26.11 -17.35
CA PRO A 96 13.88 26.18 -16.76
C PRO A 96 14.92 25.45 -17.61
N GLU A 97 16.04 26.11 -17.89
CA GLU A 97 17.12 25.56 -18.71
C GLU A 97 18.18 24.85 -17.85
N SER A 98 18.53 25.43 -16.70
CA SER A 98 19.58 24.91 -15.80
C SER A 98 19.09 23.71 -14.98
N ASP A 99 20.01 22.80 -14.66
CA ASP A 99 19.68 21.64 -13.81
C ASP A 99 19.28 22.05 -12.38
N THR A 100 19.81 23.16 -11.90
CA THR A 100 19.46 23.76 -10.61
C THR A 100 18.00 24.24 -10.59
N ASP A 101 17.57 24.96 -11.62
CA ASP A 101 16.19 25.48 -11.70
C ASP A 101 15.19 24.36 -11.94
N LYS A 102 15.55 23.38 -12.79
CA LYS A 102 14.78 22.15 -12.98
C LYS A 102 14.58 21.39 -11.68
N ALA A 103 15.63 21.26 -10.86
CA ALA A 103 15.52 20.63 -9.55
C ALA A 103 14.62 21.43 -8.60
N LYS A 104 14.80 22.76 -8.55
CA LYS A 104 13.98 23.65 -7.71
C LYS A 104 12.49 23.57 -8.06
N LEU A 105 12.14 23.53 -9.35
CA LEU A 105 10.77 23.35 -9.80
C LEU A 105 10.20 22.03 -9.29
N ILE A 106 10.90 20.91 -9.54
CA ILE A 106 10.49 19.57 -9.13
C ILE A 106 10.29 19.47 -7.61
N ASP A 107 11.22 20.04 -6.85
CA ASP A 107 11.18 20.02 -5.38
C ASP A 107 9.97 20.83 -4.87
N THR A 108 9.76 22.03 -5.40
CA THR A 108 8.61 22.88 -5.03
C THR A 108 7.27 22.20 -5.32
N LEU A 109 7.13 21.60 -6.52
CA LEU A 109 5.91 20.86 -6.89
C LEU A 109 5.71 19.63 -5.99
N GLN A 110 6.78 18.89 -5.70
CA GLN A 110 6.71 17.70 -4.86
C GLN A 110 6.32 18.04 -3.42
N ASP A 111 6.90 19.10 -2.85
CA ASP A 111 6.64 19.50 -1.47
C ASP A 111 5.19 19.95 -1.31
N TRP A 112 4.70 20.81 -2.22
CA TRP A 112 3.29 21.23 -2.22
C TRP A 112 2.34 20.06 -2.44
N LYS A 113 2.62 19.19 -3.42
CA LYS A 113 1.84 17.95 -3.66
C LYS A 113 1.78 17.08 -2.42
N THR A 114 2.88 17.02 -1.66
CA THR A 114 2.96 16.22 -0.44
C THR A 114 2.04 16.80 0.62
N GLU A 115 2.06 18.11 0.86
CA GLU A 115 1.12 18.75 1.80
C GLU A 115 -0.33 18.60 1.35
N ARG A 116 -0.60 18.78 0.05
CA ARG A 116 -1.93 18.60 -0.51
C ARG A 116 -2.47 17.19 -0.33
N TYR A 117 -1.63 16.18 -0.53
CA TYR A 117 -2.01 14.80 -0.24
C TYR A 117 -2.38 14.60 1.23
N LYS A 118 -1.65 15.24 2.16
CA LYS A 118 -1.99 15.18 3.59
C LYS A 118 -3.35 15.82 3.89
N GLU A 119 -3.66 16.94 3.26
CA GLU A 119 -4.97 17.59 3.38
C GLU A 119 -6.10 16.69 2.86
N ILE A 120 -5.89 16.04 1.71
CA ILE A 120 -6.85 15.10 1.13
C ILE A 120 -7.12 13.94 2.09
N ILE A 121 -6.07 13.34 2.68
CA ILE A 121 -6.25 12.24 3.65
C ILE A 121 -6.96 12.73 4.92
N LYS A 122 -6.70 13.96 5.36
CA LYS A 122 -7.31 14.55 6.56
C LYS A 122 -8.69 15.18 6.34
N SER A 123 -9.19 15.22 5.11
CA SER A 123 -10.47 15.89 4.79
C SER A 123 -11.69 15.19 5.41
N GLY A 124 -11.53 13.92 5.79
CA GLY A 124 -12.64 13.05 6.20
C GLY A 124 -13.46 12.49 5.03
N THR A 125 -13.07 12.77 3.78
CA THR A 125 -13.76 12.24 2.58
C THR A 125 -13.13 10.96 2.04
N VAL A 126 -11.96 10.58 2.54
CA VAL A 126 -11.28 9.34 2.17
C VAL A 126 -11.76 8.24 3.11
N GLU A 127 -12.33 7.19 2.55
CA GLU A 127 -12.83 6.05 3.31
C GLU A 127 -11.88 4.85 3.20
N PRO A 128 -11.76 4.03 4.26
CA PRO A 128 -11.11 2.73 4.15
C PRO A 128 -11.81 1.85 3.10
N ARG A 129 -11.06 0.97 2.45
CA ARG A 129 -11.65 0.02 1.49
C ARG A 129 -12.71 -0.86 2.18
N PRO A 130 -13.77 -1.26 1.45
CA PRO A 130 -14.87 -2.00 2.02
C PRO A 130 -14.44 -3.26 2.77
N GLY A 131 -14.97 -3.44 3.99
CA GLY A 131 -14.72 -4.61 4.83
C GLY A 131 -13.44 -4.58 5.68
N VAL A 132 -12.48 -3.69 5.41
CA VAL A 132 -11.19 -3.64 6.13
C VAL A 132 -11.39 -3.43 7.64
N LEU A 133 -12.13 -2.37 8.03
CA LEU A 133 -12.33 -2.05 9.45
C LEU A 133 -13.07 -3.17 10.19
N ARG A 134 -14.10 -3.74 9.55
CA ARG A 134 -14.85 -4.88 10.10
C ARG A 134 -13.91 -6.06 10.37
N LEU A 135 -13.05 -6.39 9.41
CA LEU A 135 -12.13 -7.52 9.52
C LEU A 135 -11.07 -7.29 10.61
N MET A 136 -10.58 -6.04 10.76
CA MET A 136 -9.72 -5.67 11.88
C MET A 136 -10.43 -5.89 13.23
N ASP A 137 -11.68 -5.44 13.36
CA ASP A 137 -12.45 -5.58 14.60
C ASP A 137 -12.75 -7.05 14.93
N GLU A 138 -13.11 -7.86 13.92
CA GLU A 138 -13.32 -9.30 14.05
C GLU A 138 -12.02 -10.01 14.51
N ALA A 139 -10.89 -9.72 13.86
CA ALA A 139 -9.59 -10.29 14.21
C ALA A 139 -9.20 -9.94 15.64
N LYS A 140 -9.32 -8.67 16.03
CA LYS A 140 -9.00 -8.22 17.39
C LYS A 140 -9.88 -8.93 18.42
N SER A 141 -11.18 -9.05 18.16
CA SER A 141 -12.14 -9.71 19.05
C SER A 141 -11.86 -11.21 19.20
N ALA A 142 -11.32 -11.85 18.17
CA ALA A 142 -10.90 -13.25 18.18
C ALA A 142 -9.50 -13.48 18.81
N GLY A 143 -8.81 -12.42 19.25
CA GLY A 143 -7.45 -12.51 19.79
C GLY A 143 -6.38 -12.75 18.72
N ILE A 144 -6.70 -12.54 17.46
CA ILE A 144 -5.75 -12.60 16.34
C ILE A 144 -4.94 -11.32 16.30
N LYS A 145 -3.63 -11.47 16.12
CA LYS A 145 -2.69 -10.36 16.05
C LYS A 145 -2.91 -9.55 14.78
N LEU A 146 -2.85 -8.23 14.89
CA LEU A 146 -3.01 -7.33 13.76
C LEU A 146 -1.71 -6.61 13.45
N ALA A 147 -1.34 -6.58 12.17
CA ALA A 147 -0.26 -5.74 11.70
C ALA A 147 -0.55 -5.04 10.39
N VAL A 148 0.15 -3.93 10.16
CA VAL A 148 0.17 -3.22 8.88
C VAL A 148 1.62 -3.16 8.37
N CYS A 149 1.84 -3.51 7.11
CA CYS A 149 3.17 -3.54 6.47
C CYS A 149 3.14 -2.86 5.11
N SER A 150 3.67 -1.64 5.03
CA SER A 150 3.68 -0.84 3.80
C SER A 150 5.10 -0.51 3.33
N ALA A 151 5.27 -0.36 2.01
CA ALA A 151 6.51 0.12 1.40
C ALA A 151 6.65 1.67 1.43
N ALA A 152 5.61 2.38 1.85
CA ALA A 152 5.60 3.84 1.97
C ALA A 152 6.45 4.33 3.16
N THR A 153 6.74 5.63 3.20
CA THR A 153 7.48 6.23 4.33
C THR A 153 6.67 6.14 5.62
N LYS A 154 7.37 6.08 6.75
CA LYS A 154 6.73 5.96 8.07
C LYS A 154 5.73 7.06 8.36
N SER A 155 6.07 8.30 7.99
CA SER A 155 5.19 9.45 8.14
C SER A 155 3.90 9.34 7.32
N SER A 156 3.97 8.77 6.10
CA SER A 156 2.80 8.54 5.25
C SER A 156 1.90 7.45 5.83
N VAL A 157 2.48 6.34 6.30
CA VAL A 157 1.73 5.24 6.90
C VAL A 157 1.02 5.70 8.17
N ILE A 158 1.71 6.40 9.09
CA ILE A 158 1.11 6.93 10.32
C ILE A 158 -0.08 7.83 9.99
N LEU A 159 0.10 8.76 9.05
CA LEU A 159 -0.98 9.66 8.63
C LEU A 159 -2.21 8.90 8.11
N CYS A 160 -2.01 7.92 7.23
CA CYS A 160 -3.09 7.11 6.70
C CYS A 160 -3.80 6.34 7.82
N LEU A 161 -3.05 5.70 8.72
CA LEU A 161 -3.65 4.92 9.81
C LEU A 161 -4.43 5.79 10.80
N GLU A 162 -3.85 6.91 11.24
CA GLU A 162 -4.54 7.84 12.15
C GLU A 162 -5.83 8.39 11.54
N SER A 163 -5.81 8.71 10.25
CA SER A 163 -6.95 9.35 9.58
C SER A 163 -8.03 8.35 9.16
N LEU A 164 -7.66 7.13 8.78
CA LEU A 164 -8.57 6.18 8.13
C LEU A 164 -9.12 5.11 9.05
N ILE A 165 -8.26 4.50 9.88
CA ILE A 165 -8.71 3.44 10.80
C ILE A 165 -9.09 4.00 12.19
N GLY A 166 -8.68 5.25 12.45
CA GLY A 166 -8.89 5.96 13.70
C GLY A 166 -7.85 5.61 14.77
N ILE A 167 -7.64 6.53 15.71
CA ILE A 167 -6.58 6.44 16.71
C ILE A 167 -6.68 5.19 17.59
N GLU A 168 -7.90 4.76 17.93
CA GLU A 168 -8.13 3.57 18.77
C GLU A 168 -7.67 2.28 18.07
N ARG A 169 -8.04 2.09 16.79
CA ARG A 169 -7.59 0.93 16.03
C ARG A 169 -6.09 0.97 15.76
N PHE A 170 -5.56 2.16 15.48
CA PHE A 170 -4.13 2.33 15.25
C PHE A 170 -3.31 1.94 16.49
N GLN A 171 -3.69 2.43 17.67
CA GLN A 171 -3.07 2.01 18.94
C GLN A 171 -3.34 0.54 19.28
N GLY A 172 -4.43 -0.02 18.75
CA GLY A 172 -4.80 -1.43 18.87
C GLY A 172 -3.98 -2.39 17.99
N LEU A 173 -3.20 -1.91 17.02
CA LEU A 173 -2.31 -2.75 16.21
C LEU A 173 -1.18 -3.33 17.06
N ASP A 174 -0.90 -4.62 16.88
CA ASP A 174 0.21 -5.28 17.57
C ASP A 174 1.56 -4.93 16.93
N CYS A 175 1.56 -4.54 15.65
CA CYS A 175 2.75 -4.10 14.92
C CYS A 175 2.35 -3.20 13.74
N PHE A 176 3.17 -2.21 13.41
CA PHE A 176 3.18 -1.65 12.06
C PHE A 176 4.62 -1.45 11.59
N LEU A 177 4.83 -1.65 10.29
CA LEU A 177 6.10 -1.48 9.60
C LEU A 177 5.87 -0.63 8.35
N ALA A 178 6.75 0.33 8.17
CA ALA A 178 6.83 1.15 6.97
C ALA A 178 8.11 0.82 6.18
N GLY A 179 8.23 1.38 4.98
CA GLY A 179 9.36 1.14 4.09
C GLY A 179 10.71 1.58 4.67
N ASP A 180 10.70 2.52 5.63
CA ASP A 180 11.92 2.99 6.31
C ASP A 180 12.35 2.05 7.47
N ASP A 181 11.49 1.11 7.87
CA ASP A 181 11.81 0.12 8.92
C ASP A 181 12.55 -1.12 8.37
N VAL A 182 12.70 -1.23 7.06
CA VAL A 182 13.44 -2.31 6.38
C VAL A 182 14.39 -1.77 5.32
N LYS A 183 15.51 -2.47 5.13
CA LYS A 183 16.52 -2.07 4.13
C LYS A 183 16.07 -2.43 2.71
N GLU A 184 15.66 -3.68 2.52
CA GLU A 184 15.20 -4.20 1.24
C GLU A 184 13.67 -4.06 1.15
N LYS A 185 13.18 -3.59 0.01
CA LYS A 185 11.74 -3.34 -0.21
C LYS A 185 11.10 -4.53 -0.95
N LYS A 186 9.77 -4.65 -0.87
CA LYS A 186 8.99 -5.63 -1.65
C LYS A 186 9.48 -5.59 -3.13
N PRO A 187 9.76 -6.73 -3.78
CA PRO A 187 9.30 -8.09 -3.46
C PRO A 187 10.18 -8.84 -2.45
N ASP A 188 11.19 -8.20 -1.85
CA ASP A 188 11.94 -8.82 -0.76
C ASP A 188 11.02 -9.12 0.45
N PRO A 189 11.13 -10.30 1.09
CA PRO A 189 10.25 -10.73 2.17
C PRO A 189 10.52 -10.04 3.52
N SER A 190 11.57 -9.21 3.63
CA SER A 190 12.07 -8.65 4.90
C SER A 190 11.00 -7.96 5.73
N ILE A 191 10.06 -7.23 5.12
CA ILE A 191 9.00 -6.53 5.87
C ILE A 191 8.06 -7.51 6.57
N TYR A 192 7.67 -8.59 5.89
CA TYR A 192 6.79 -9.61 6.45
C TYR A 192 7.51 -10.49 7.47
N LEU A 193 8.75 -10.88 7.21
CA LEU A 193 9.59 -11.61 8.19
C LEU A 193 9.86 -10.79 9.45
N THR A 194 10.01 -9.47 9.31
CA THR A 194 10.16 -8.57 10.46
C THR A 194 8.85 -8.50 11.24
N ALA A 195 7.70 -8.47 10.56
CA ALA A 195 6.39 -8.48 11.19
C ALA A 195 6.17 -9.78 11.99
N SER A 196 6.37 -10.95 11.40
CA SER A 196 6.21 -12.25 12.09
C SER A 196 7.05 -12.32 13.35
N LYS A 197 8.31 -11.92 13.26
CA LYS A 197 9.25 -11.86 14.40
C LYS A 197 8.78 -10.93 15.50
N ARG A 198 8.28 -9.72 15.16
CA ARG A 198 7.76 -8.76 16.15
C ARG A 198 6.48 -9.25 16.82
N LEU A 199 5.61 -9.93 16.06
CA LEU A 199 4.38 -10.51 16.58
C LEU A 199 4.62 -11.79 17.40
N GLY A 200 5.77 -12.46 17.20
CA GLY A 200 6.07 -13.76 17.81
C GLY A 200 5.23 -14.90 17.20
N ILE A 201 4.82 -14.76 15.94
CA ILE A 201 3.95 -15.70 15.24
C ILE A 201 4.74 -16.36 14.11
N LEU A 202 4.56 -17.68 13.91
CA LEU A 202 5.18 -18.39 12.79
C LEU A 202 4.57 -17.94 11.46
N GLU A 203 5.40 -17.84 10.42
CA GLU A 203 5.01 -17.32 9.10
C GLU A 203 3.84 -18.10 8.50
N LYS A 204 3.81 -19.43 8.68
CA LYS A 204 2.71 -20.30 8.23
C LYS A 204 1.36 -20.05 8.91
N ASN A 205 1.34 -19.35 10.05
CA ASN A 205 0.14 -18.97 10.79
C ASN A 205 -0.23 -17.49 10.58
N CYS A 206 0.54 -16.78 9.74
CA CYS A 206 0.23 -15.44 9.28
C CYS A 206 -0.55 -15.51 7.95
N LEU A 207 -1.54 -14.64 7.81
CA LEU A 207 -2.19 -14.37 6.54
C LEU A 207 -1.95 -12.90 6.16
N VAL A 208 -1.43 -12.70 4.95
CA VAL A 208 -1.24 -11.36 4.38
C VAL A 208 -2.44 -10.99 3.51
N VAL A 209 -2.89 -9.75 3.60
CA VAL A 209 -3.83 -9.13 2.66
C VAL A 209 -3.06 -8.08 1.85
N GLU A 210 -3.04 -8.24 0.54
CA GLU A 210 -2.25 -7.46 -0.42
C GLU A 210 -3.09 -7.07 -1.63
N ASP A 211 -2.58 -6.15 -2.46
CA ASP A 211 -3.23 -5.75 -3.70
C ASP A 211 -2.35 -5.97 -4.93
N SER A 212 -1.04 -6.20 -4.75
CA SER A 212 -0.05 -6.18 -5.83
C SER A 212 0.77 -7.47 -5.94
N ILE A 213 1.30 -7.76 -7.13
CA ILE A 213 2.16 -8.92 -7.38
C ILE A 213 3.48 -8.82 -6.63
N ILE A 214 4.03 -7.62 -6.51
CA ILE A 214 5.26 -7.36 -5.76
C ILE A 214 5.04 -7.70 -4.27
N GLY A 215 3.88 -7.33 -3.74
CA GLY A 215 3.44 -7.69 -2.41
C GLY A 215 3.20 -9.18 -2.20
N LEU A 216 2.51 -9.81 -3.15
CA LEU A 216 2.29 -11.26 -3.17
C LEU A 216 3.62 -12.04 -3.14
N GLN A 217 4.59 -11.63 -3.96
CA GLN A 217 5.91 -12.23 -4.01
C GLN A 217 6.65 -12.09 -2.68
N ALA A 218 6.57 -10.92 -2.04
CA ALA A 218 7.16 -10.71 -0.72
C ALA A 218 6.51 -11.60 0.36
N ALA A 219 5.17 -11.70 0.37
CA ALA A 219 4.44 -12.52 1.34
C ALA A 219 4.75 -14.02 1.18
N THR A 220 4.67 -14.51 -0.05
CA THR A 220 4.94 -15.92 -0.37
C THR A 220 6.40 -16.30 -0.16
N SER A 221 7.34 -15.42 -0.49
CA SER A 221 8.77 -15.61 -0.22
C SER A 221 9.09 -15.58 1.28
N ALA A 222 8.25 -14.92 2.09
CA ALA A 222 8.33 -14.99 3.55
C ALA A 222 7.74 -16.29 4.12
N GLY A 223 7.20 -17.19 3.27
CA GLY A 223 6.53 -18.41 3.72
C GLY A 223 5.11 -18.18 4.27
N MET A 224 4.54 -17.00 4.04
CA MET A 224 3.18 -16.65 4.47
C MET A 224 2.19 -16.93 3.33
N SER A 225 0.95 -17.25 3.71
CA SER A 225 -0.13 -17.27 2.73
C SER A 225 -0.65 -15.85 2.50
N CYS A 226 -1.20 -15.60 1.31
CA CYS A 226 -1.58 -14.26 0.89
C CYS A 226 -2.91 -14.27 0.15
N VAL A 227 -3.81 -13.37 0.53
CA VAL A 227 -5.05 -13.06 -0.17
C VAL A 227 -4.89 -11.73 -0.89
N ILE A 228 -5.37 -11.66 -2.13
CA ILE A 228 -5.35 -10.44 -2.92
C ILE A 228 -6.70 -9.75 -2.88
N THR A 229 -6.69 -8.44 -2.64
CA THR A 229 -7.79 -7.51 -2.85
C THR A 229 -7.33 -6.48 -3.88
N TYR A 230 -7.52 -6.75 -5.17
CA TYR A 230 -6.94 -5.90 -6.22
C TYR A 230 -7.61 -4.52 -6.28
N THR A 231 -6.90 -3.56 -6.86
CA THR A 231 -7.42 -2.25 -7.27
C THR A 231 -7.57 -2.21 -8.79
N SER A 232 -8.09 -1.11 -9.35
CA SER A 232 -8.15 -0.95 -10.82
C SER A 232 -6.79 -1.05 -11.50
N SER A 233 -5.71 -0.59 -10.85
CA SER A 233 -4.36 -0.59 -11.42
C SER A 233 -3.64 -1.91 -11.29
N THR A 234 -4.05 -2.77 -10.34
CA THR A 234 -3.44 -4.09 -10.13
C THR A 234 -4.29 -5.24 -10.65
N ALA A 235 -5.53 -4.98 -11.11
CA ALA A 235 -6.50 -5.99 -11.56
C ALA A 235 -5.97 -6.97 -12.63
N ASN A 236 -5.04 -6.52 -13.49
CA ASN A 236 -4.49 -7.33 -14.58
C ASN A 236 -3.15 -8.01 -14.25
N GLN A 237 -2.70 -7.97 -12.99
CA GLN A 237 -1.46 -8.63 -12.57
C GLN A 237 -1.66 -10.15 -12.35
N ASP A 238 -0.58 -10.92 -12.45
CA ASP A 238 -0.61 -12.39 -12.27
C ASP A 238 -0.59 -12.78 -10.79
N PHE A 239 -1.74 -13.06 -10.22
CA PHE A 239 -1.90 -13.43 -8.80
C PHE A 239 -1.96 -14.95 -8.53
N LYS A 240 -1.42 -15.80 -9.42
CA LYS A 240 -1.54 -17.27 -9.30
C LYS A 240 -1.07 -17.88 -7.98
N ASP A 241 -0.13 -17.21 -7.29
CA ASP A 241 0.44 -17.69 -6.02
C ASP A 241 -0.38 -17.26 -4.79
N ALA A 242 -1.44 -16.46 -4.99
CA ALA A 242 -2.37 -16.09 -3.93
C ALA A 242 -3.31 -17.25 -3.61
N ILE A 243 -3.69 -17.39 -2.33
CA ILE A 243 -4.60 -18.45 -1.90
C ILE A 243 -6.06 -18.11 -2.21
N ALA A 244 -6.37 -16.82 -2.39
CA ALA A 244 -7.62 -16.33 -2.96
C ALA A 244 -7.45 -14.89 -3.49
N ILE A 245 -8.34 -14.51 -4.39
CA ILE A 245 -8.39 -13.18 -5.01
C ILE A 245 -9.83 -12.68 -4.88
N TYR A 246 -9.99 -11.46 -4.35
CA TYR A 246 -11.26 -10.79 -4.16
C TYR A 246 -11.20 -9.38 -4.74
N PRO A 247 -12.33 -8.79 -5.16
CA PRO A 247 -12.39 -7.37 -5.51
C PRO A 247 -12.15 -6.48 -4.27
N ASP A 248 -12.74 -6.84 -3.13
CA ASP A 248 -12.61 -6.18 -1.84
C ASP A 248 -12.99 -7.15 -0.70
N LEU A 249 -13.05 -6.67 0.55
CA LEU A 249 -13.35 -7.48 1.73
C LEU A 249 -14.82 -7.38 2.18
N SER A 250 -15.73 -6.74 1.42
CA SER A 250 -17.13 -6.52 1.81
C SER A 250 -17.84 -7.80 2.24
N ASN A 251 -17.61 -8.89 1.50
CA ASN A 251 -18.28 -10.17 1.69
C ASN A 251 -17.37 -11.24 2.31
N ILE A 252 -16.20 -10.85 2.82
CA ILE A 252 -15.23 -11.77 3.41
C ILE A 252 -15.17 -11.52 4.92
N SER A 253 -15.58 -12.52 5.69
CA SER A 253 -15.45 -12.53 7.15
C SER A 253 -14.12 -13.14 7.57
N LEU A 254 -13.72 -12.89 8.82
CA LEU A 254 -12.59 -13.57 9.42
C LEU A 254 -12.73 -15.09 9.33
N LYS A 255 -13.95 -15.62 9.50
CA LYS A 255 -14.19 -17.06 9.45
C LYS A 255 -13.88 -17.64 8.07
N ASN A 256 -14.17 -16.90 7.00
CA ASN A 256 -13.82 -17.32 5.64
C ASN A 256 -12.29 -17.44 5.49
N LEU A 257 -11.54 -16.48 6.04
CA LEU A 257 -10.07 -16.47 5.97
C LEU A 257 -9.43 -17.60 6.81
N GLU A 258 -9.97 -17.89 7.99
CA GLU A 258 -9.52 -19.03 8.82
C GLU A 258 -9.65 -20.35 8.07
N VAL A 259 -10.83 -20.59 7.48
CA VAL A 259 -11.11 -21.82 6.71
C VAL A 259 -10.20 -21.90 5.49
N LEU A 260 -9.99 -20.78 4.80
CA LEU A 260 -9.12 -20.70 3.64
C LEU A 260 -7.68 -21.09 3.98
N LEU A 261 -7.11 -20.50 5.05
CA LEU A 261 -5.74 -20.83 5.50
C LEU A 261 -5.62 -22.29 5.95
N GLN A 262 -6.63 -22.81 6.66
CA GLN A 262 -6.65 -24.20 7.10
C GLN A 262 -6.59 -25.18 5.91
N ASN A 263 -7.33 -24.92 4.83
CA ASN A 263 -7.33 -25.78 3.64
C ASN A 263 -5.95 -25.81 2.96
N VAL A 264 -5.24 -24.69 2.93
CA VAL A 264 -3.89 -24.60 2.35
C VAL A 264 -2.89 -25.42 3.16
N VAL A 265 -2.98 -25.38 4.50
CA VAL A 265 -2.08 -26.14 5.37
C VAL A 265 -2.36 -27.64 5.32
N VAL A 266 -3.61 -28.06 5.15
CA VAL A 266 -3.96 -29.48 4.96
C VAL A 266 -3.47 -30.02 3.61
N ALA A 267 -3.33 -29.17 2.59
CA ALA A 267 -2.91 -29.57 1.26
C ALA A 267 -1.39 -29.72 1.07
N LYS A 268 -0.57 -29.31 2.06
CA LYS A 268 0.90 -29.39 2.06
C LYS A 268 1.40 -30.51 2.95
#